data_AF-A0A1G7SLQ1-F1
#
_entry.id   AF-A0A1G7SLQ1-F1
#
_cell.length_a   1.000
_cell.length_b   1.000
_cell.length_c   1.000
_cell.angle_alpha   90.00
_cell.angle_beta   90.00
_cell.angle_gamma   90.00
#
_symmetry.space_group_name_H-M   'P 1'
#
loop_
_entity.id
_entity.type
_entity.pdbx_description
1 polymer ?
#
loop_
_entity_poly.entity_id
_entity_poly.type
_entity_poly.pdbx_seq_one_letter_code
_entity_poly.pdbx_strand_id
1 'polypeptide(L)'
;MRTVEIEVLRGSEWEMLVFEDIEKLTLAGAPHEDGLLFTLTGTRDDQPNQVETGILDIAERHEPLLDTPVPRNECGTSVPQSLREE
;
A
#
# COMPACT_ATOMS: atom_id res chain seq x y z
N MET A 1 19.50 0.96 4.74
CA MET A 1 18.32 1.02 5.63
C MET A 1 17.78 2.44 5.66
N ARG A 2 16.47 2.60 5.53
CA ARG A 2 15.77 3.90 5.52
C ARG A 2 14.47 3.81 6.33
N THR A 3 14.01 4.96 6.80
CA THR A 3 12.64 5.12 7.32
C THR A 3 11.76 5.71 6.23
N VAL A 4 10.55 5.16 6.07
CA VAL A 4 9.57 5.62 5.09
C VAL A 4 8.24 5.88 5.78
N GLU A 5 7.67 7.06 5.52
CA GLU A 5 6.31 7.41 5.92
C GLU A 5 5.43 7.35 4.67
N ILE A 6 4.33 6.61 4.74
CA ILE A 6 3.43 6.38 3.62
C ILE A 6 1.98 6.55 4.05
N GLU A 7 1.25 7.40 3.35
CA GLU A 7 -0.19 7.58 3.55
C GLU A 7 -0.97 6.54 2.75
N VAL A 8 -1.85 5.83 3.44
CA VAL A 8 -2.66 4.74 2.89
C VAL A 8 -4.13 4.92 3.26
N LEU A 9 -5.02 4.47 2.39
CA LEU A 9 -6.44 4.36 2.69
C LEU A 9 -6.71 2.99 3.32
N ARG A 10 -7.23 2.97 4.55
CA ARG A 10 -7.67 1.75 5.22
C ARG A 10 -9.08 1.97 5.76
N GLY A 11 -10.02 1.10 5.39
CA GLY A 11 -11.45 1.35 5.65
C GLY A 11 -11.90 2.64 4.96
N SER A 12 -12.44 3.60 5.73
CA SER A 12 -12.94 4.88 5.20
C SER A 12 -11.99 6.06 5.47
N GLU A 13 -10.81 5.83 6.04
CA GLU A 13 -9.91 6.90 6.48
C GLU A 13 -8.51 6.75 5.91
N TRP A 14 -7.89 7.88 5.59
CA TRP A 14 -6.47 7.94 5.25
C TRP A 14 -5.65 7.96 6.55
N GLU A 15 -4.69 7.07 6.66
CA GLU A 15 -3.76 6.98 7.79
C GLU A 15 -2.31 6.97 7.33
N MET A 16 -1.41 7.42 8.21
CA MET A 16 0.03 7.43 7.95
C MET A 16 0.68 6.21 8.60
N LEU A 17 1.31 5.37 7.79
CA LEU A 17 2.11 4.24 8.24
C LEU A 17 3.59 4.60 8.22
N VAL A 18 4.34 4.12 9.21
CA VAL A 18 5.78 4.33 9.32
C VAL A 18 6.48 2.99 9.24
N PHE A 19 7.39 2.86 8.27
CA PHE A 19 8.25 1.70 8.09
C PHE A 19 9.68 2.07 8.46
N GLU A 20 10.17 1.53 9.56
CA GLU A 20 11.52 1.80 10.08
C GLU A 20 12.53 0.74 9.65
N ASP A 21 13.77 1.17 9.44
CA ASP A 21 14.92 0.30 9.15
C ASP A 21 14.72 -0.69 7.99
N ILE A 22 13.96 -0.27 6.98
CA ILE A 22 13.68 -1.10 5.81
C ILE A 22 14.73 -0.90 4.72
N GLU A 23 14.96 -1.95 3.94
CA GLU A 23 15.72 -1.88 2.70
C GLU A 23 14.82 -1.58 1.50
N LYS A 24 13.65 -2.23 1.46
CA LYS A 24 12.69 -2.15 0.37
C LYS A 24 11.28 -2.01 0.90
N LEU A 25 10.46 -1.28 0.19
CA LEU A 25 9.03 -1.19 0.43
C LEU A 25 8.29 -1.72 -0.79
N THR A 26 7.66 -2.87 -0.67
CA THR A 26 6.93 -3.51 -1.77
C THR A 26 5.43 -3.54 -1.49
N LEU A 27 4.66 -3.55 -2.56
CA LEU A 27 3.21 -3.60 -2.55
C LEU A 27 2.75 -4.82 -3.33
N ALA A 28 1.89 -5.62 -2.71
CA ALA A 28 1.17 -6.70 -3.37
C ALA A 28 -0.33 -6.40 -3.32
N GLY A 29 -1.04 -6.67 -4.41
CA GLY A 29 -2.49 -6.56 -4.50
C GLY A 29 -3.12 -7.93 -4.72
N ALA A 30 -4.22 -8.20 -4.03
CA ALA A 30 -5.06 -9.37 -4.22
C ALA A 30 -6.49 -8.93 -4.56
N PRO A 31 -7.22 -9.68 -5.41
CA PRO A 31 -8.65 -9.44 -5.62
C PRO A 31 -9.45 -9.56 -4.31
N HIS A 32 -10.39 -8.65 -4.12
CA HIS A 32 -11.35 -8.59 -3.02
C HIS A 32 -12.75 -8.31 -3.58
N GLU A 33 -13.81 -8.53 -2.78
CA GLU A 33 -15.20 -8.32 -3.22
C GLU A 33 -15.42 -6.88 -3.71
N ASP A 34 -14.87 -5.93 -2.95
CA ASP A 34 -14.69 -4.54 -3.36
C ASP A 34 -13.30 -4.38 -4.00
N GLY A 35 -13.07 -4.84 -5.23
CA GLY A 35 -11.87 -4.49 -6.02
C GLY A 35 -10.52 -5.09 -5.54
N LEU A 36 -9.52 -4.26 -5.22
CA LEU A 36 -8.18 -4.70 -4.83
C LEU A 36 -7.92 -4.42 -3.35
N LEU A 37 -7.39 -5.43 -2.65
CA LEU A 37 -6.86 -5.29 -1.31
C LEU A 37 -5.35 -5.42 -1.34
N PHE A 38 -4.67 -4.43 -0.79
CA PHE A 38 -3.23 -4.30 -0.81
C PHE A 38 -2.59 -4.74 0.51
N THR A 39 -1.35 -5.21 0.37
CA THR A 39 -0.42 -5.51 1.46
C THR A 39 0.91 -4.81 1.20
N LEU A 40 1.32 -3.93 2.11
CA LEU A 40 2.65 -3.33 2.11
C LEU A 40 3.62 -4.21 2.91
N THR A 41 4.80 -4.42 2.36
CA THR A 41 5.89 -5.14 3.03
C THR A 41 7.15 -4.29 3.04
N GLY A 42 7.55 -3.90 4.24
CA GLY A 42 8.86 -3.32 4.51
C GLY A 42 9.87 -4.41 4.81
N THR A 43 10.72 -4.73 3.83
CA THR A 43 11.75 -5.76 3.98
C THR A 43 12.89 -5.24 4.84
N ARG A 44 13.29 -6.03 5.85
CA ARG A 44 14.44 -5.75 6.72
C ARG A 44 15.47 -6.88 6.58
N ASP A 45 16.75 -6.56 6.62
CA ASP A 45 17.83 -7.55 6.39
C ASP A 45 18.04 -8.46 7.62
N ASP A 46 18.18 -7.84 8.80
CA ASP A 46 18.48 -8.54 10.06
C ASP A 46 17.28 -8.71 10.99
N GLN A 47 16.08 -8.35 10.54
CA GLN A 47 14.86 -8.35 11.35
C GLN A 47 13.68 -8.92 10.55
N PRO A 48 12.60 -9.37 11.23
CA PRO A 48 11.36 -9.69 10.55
C PRO A 48 10.86 -8.50 9.73
N ASN A 49 10.34 -8.79 8.53
CA ASN A 49 9.69 -7.77 7.70
C ASN A 49 8.52 -7.14 8.46
N GLN A 50 8.35 -5.84 8.31
CA GLN A 50 7.13 -5.17 8.72
C GLN A 50 6.08 -5.36 7.62
N VAL A 51 4.90 -5.86 7.99
CA VAL A 51 3.83 -6.19 7.03
C VAL A 51 2.55 -5.49 7.46
N GLU A 52 1.97 -4.72 6.55
CA GLU A 52 0.74 -3.96 6.76
C GLU A 52 -0.30 -4.41 5.74
N THR A 53 -1.48 -4.81 6.22
CA THR A 53 -2.56 -5.38 5.39
C THR A 53 -3.81 -4.51 5.45
N GLY A 54 -4.84 -4.88 4.68
CA GLY A 54 -6.13 -4.19 4.71
C GLY A 54 -6.13 -2.84 3.98
N ILE A 55 -5.12 -2.58 3.16
CA ILE A 55 -4.93 -1.31 2.49
C ILE A 55 -5.78 -1.29 1.23
N LEU A 56 -6.58 -0.25 1.04
CA LEU A 56 -7.47 -0.08 -0.10
C LEU A 56 -6.86 0.84 -1.17
N ASP A 57 -5.99 1.77 -0.76
CA ASP A 57 -5.26 2.64 -1.68
C ASP A 57 -4.00 3.21 -1.03
N ILE A 58 -3.14 3.79 -1.86
CA ILE A 58 -1.94 4.52 -1.44
C ILE A 58 -1.99 5.90 -2.09
N ALA A 59 -1.63 6.94 -1.34
CA ALA A 59 -1.65 8.28 -1.91
C ALA A 59 -0.64 8.38 -3.05
N GLU A 60 -1.06 8.92 -4.20
CA GLU A 60 -0.27 8.91 -5.45
C GLU A 60 1.13 9.51 -5.27
N ARG A 61 1.25 10.54 -4.43
CA ARG A 61 2.52 11.21 -4.09
C ARG A 61 3.56 10.29 -3.44
N HIS A 62 3.12 9.15 -2.89
CA HIS A 62 3.96 8.16 -2.23
C HIS A 62 4.24 6.92 -3.10
N GLU A 63 3.62 6.77 -4.27
CA GLU A 63 3.95 5.69 -5.22
C GLU A 63 5.46 5.62 -5.55
N PRO A 64 6.20 6.73 -5.73
CA PRO A 64 7.63 6.69 -6.02
C PRO A 64 8.49 6.12 -4.88
N LEU A 65 7.93 5.96 -3.67
CA LEU A 65 8.64 5.35 -2.53
C LEU A 65 8.68 3.82 -2.63
N LEU A 66 7.77 3.23 -3.41
CA LEU A 66 7.62 1.80 -3.59
C LEU A 66 8.66 1.23 -4.57
N ASP A 67 9.20 0.08 -4.23
CA ASP A 67 10.10 -0.71 -5.08
C ASP A 67 9.35 -1.57 -6.11
N THR A 68 8.02 -1.57 -6.06
CA THR A 68 7.12 -2.27 -6.99
C THR A 68 6.04 -1.32 -7.50
N PRO A 69 5.58 -1.46 -8.75
CA PRO A 69 4.48 -0.65 -9.27
C PRO A 69 3.19 -0.92 -8.49
N VAL A 70 2.34 0.10 -8.36
CA VAL A 70 1.01 -0.07 -7.78
C VAL A 70 0.15 -0.92 -8.71
N PRO A 71 -0.40 -2.06 -8.25
CA PRO A 71 -1.34 -2.84 -9.05
C PRO A 71 -2.61 -2.04 -9.27
N ARG A 72 -3.02 -1.93 -10.53
CA ARG A 72 -4.24 -1.22 -10.93
C ARG A 72 -5.20 -2.21 -11.60
N ASN A 73 -6.49 -2.01 -11.40
CA ASN A 73 -7.53 -2.78 -12.10
C ASN A 73 -7.59 -2.43 -13.60
N GLU A 74 -8.46 -3.10 -14.36
CA GLU A 74 -8.62 -2.90 -15.81
C GLU A 74 -9.01 -1.47 -16.20
N CYS A 75 -9.58 -0.69 -15.28
CA CYS A 75 -9.89 0.72 -15.48
C CYS A 75 -8.69 1.65 -15.19
N GLY A 76 -7.52 1.11 -14.85
CA GLY A 76 -6.33 1.88 -14.49
C GLY A 76 -6.39 2.47 -13.09
N THR A 77 -7.19 1.88 -12.19
CA THR A 77 -7.48 2.43 -10.86
C THR A 77 -7.13 1.44 -9.77
N SER A 78 -6.56 1.93 -8.66
CA SER A 78 -6.20 1.09 -7.50
C SER A 78 -7.42 0.81 -6.63
N VAL A 79 -8.34 1.78 -6.56
CA VAL A 79 -9.58 1.73 -5.78
C VAL A 79 -10.71 0.99 -6.51
N PRO A 80 -11.55 0.24 -5.78
CA PRO A 80 -12.81 -0.29 -6.28
C PRO A 80 -13.77 0.85 -6.60
N GLN A 81 -14.58 0.69 -7.64
CA GLN A 81 -15.57 1.71 -8.03
C GLN A 81 -16.58 2.02 -6.90
N SER A 82 -16.87 1.05 -6.02
CA SER A 82 -17.76 1.21 -4.87
C SER A 82 -17.28 2.20 -3.80
N LEU A 83 -15.98 2.48 -3.72
CA LEU A 83 -15.39 3.44 -2.76
C LEU A 83 -15.14 4.82 -3.38
N ARG A 84 -15.51 5.04 -4.65
CA ARG A 84 -15.33 6.33 -5.34
C ARG A 84 -16.51 7.28 -5.23
N GLU A 85 -17.63 6.81 -4.69
CA GLU A 85 -18.87 7.59 -4.54
C GLU A 85 -19.20 7.76 -3.05
N GLU A 86 -18.52 8.69 -2.37
CA GLU A 86 -19.01 9.34 -1.14
C GLU A 86 -18.90 10.87 -1.26
#